data_AF-A0A2G7GZ94-F1
#
_entry.id   AF-A0A2G7GZ94-F1
#
_cell.length_a   1.000
_cell.length_b   1.000
_cell.length_c   1.000
_cell.angle_alpha   90.00
_cell.angle_beta   90.00
_cell.angle_gamma   90.00
#
_symmetry.space_group_name_H-M   'P 1'
#
loop_
_entity.id
_entity.type
_entity.pdbx_description
1 polymer ?
#
loop_
_entity_poly.entity_id
_entity_poly.type
_entity_poly.pdbx_seq_one_letter_code
_entity_poly.pdbx_strand_id
1 'polypeptide(L)'
;MRHTLLLTALALLTVSCRSQVPATPIPATPPAAQQPTQPPSVPHVIGTVELPISTVPRLSGQALTFREGDVTFTSLSAATVQTDAAYTYIRARFEVKNNSATAFNNLTLVAVARNGNVGGTAVKSVSDLGGAGVADQTGLVTQMTPLHSVTVGTGGNLTLVSGAEDFQAFTPAEVDALKSQAGWSAQYGAQDLPLNYGFVARSGSSRTIAAQGGTGTVNVVIRLPRGTSTVYNFVLNFAFVDQDTTRVTRSVFPPETQQAASARLSALGVSTGGEVLTVGEAVTTPTAGRSDVAVSDLNVTSTQATSVWDAGVWDTAVWR
;
A
#
# COMPACT_ATOMS: atom_id res chain seq x y z
N MET A 1 71.70 48.02 30.39
CA MET A 1 71.04 46.69 30.38
C MET A 1 69.79 46.80 29.51
N ARG A 2 69.59 45.78 28.65
CA ARG A 2 68.50 45.48 27.68
C ARG A 2 67.15 46.18 27.95
N HIS A 3 66.29 46.54 27.00
CA HIS A 3 66.18 46.68 25.53
C HIS A 3 64.90 47.55 25.35
N THR A 4 64.90 48.65 24.59
CA THR A 4 64.31 48.78 23.22
C THR A 4 62.86 48.28 23.12
N LEU A 5 61.86 48.97 22.54
CA LEU A 5 61.76 49.67 21.24
C LEU A 5 60.34 50.34 21.25
N LEU A 6 60.17 51.61 20.82
CA LEU A 6 59.55 52.03 19.53
C LEU A 6 58.02 51.79 19.40
N LEU A 7 57.18 52.59 18.72
CA LEU A 7 57.23 53.83 17.92
C LEU A 7 55.71 54.13 17.70
N THR A 8 55.18 55.36 17.84
CA THR A 8 54.99 56.38 16.78
C THR A 8 54.41 55.81 15.46
N ALA A 9 53.50 56.41 14.71
CA ALA A 9 52.92 57.73 14.67
C ALA A 9 51.75 57.75 13.67
N LEU A 10 50.87 58.74 13.86
CA LEU A 10 50.36 59.68 12.83
C LEU A 10 49.51 59.18 11.66
N ALA A 11 48.31 59.76 11.62
CA ALA A 11 47.29 59.68 10.59
C ALA A 11 47.66 60.42 9.29
N LEU A 12 47.09 59.96 8.16
CA LEU A 12 46.83 60.82 7.01
C LEU A 12 45.60 60.36 6.24
N LEU A 13 44.80 61.36 5.85
CA LEU A 13 43.51 61.32 5.19
C LEU A 13 43.65 61.28 3.65
N THR A 14 42.77 60.49 3.02
CA THR A 14 42.03 60.70 1.75
C THR A 14 42.75 61.14 0.46
N VAL A 15 42.63 60.32 -0.60
CA VAL A 15 42.20 60.76 -1.95
C VAL A 15 41.46 59.60 -2.65
N SER A 16 40.29 59.91 -3.24
CA SER A 16 39.43 59.03 -4.04
C SER A 16 40.01 58.71 -5.42
N CYS A 17 39.93 57.43 -5.81
CA CYS A 17 39.84 57.01 -7.21
C CYS A 17 38.73 55.96 -7.35
N ARG A 18 37.67 56.30 -8.09
CA ARG A 18 36.64 55.37 -8.57
C ARG A 18 37.28 54.48 -9.63
N SER A 19 37.49 53.21 -9.31
CA SER A 19 37.68 52.15 -10.31
C SER A 19 36.33 51.48 -10.57
N GLN A 20 35.82 51.62 -11.79
CA GLN A 20 34.75 50.76 -12.30
C GLN A 20 35.27 49.32 -12.30
N VAL A 21 34.71 48.49 -11.41
CA VAL A 21 34.94 47.05 -11.41
C VAL A 21 34.14 46.46 -12.58
N PRO A 22 34.76 45.66 -13.46
CA PRO A 22 34.03 44.95 -14.51
C PRO A 22 33.01 44.02 -13.85
N ALA A 23 31.77 44.04 -14.30
CA ALA A 23 30.75 43.12 -13.82
C ALA A 23 31.23 41.68 -14.06
N THR A 24 31.51 40.95 -12.98
CA THR A 24 31.85 39.54 -13.02
C THR A 24 30.65 38.80 -13.61
N PRO A 25 30.81 38.03 -14.71
CA PRO A 25 29.71 37.22 -15.23
C PRO A 25 29.27 36.26 -14.13
N ILE A 26 27.99 36.32 -13.77
CA ILE A 26 27.37 35.38 -12.83
C ILE A 26 27.59 33.98 -13.42
N PRO A 27 28.22 33.04 -12.70
CA PRO A 27 28.36 31.67 -13.16
C PRO A 27 26.97 31.14 -13.48
N ALA A 28 26.76 30.66 -14.70
CA ALA A 28 25.53 29.98 -15.05
C ALA A 28 25.28 28.88 -14.01
N THR A 29 24.13 28.94 -13.33
CA THR A 29 23.70 27.90 -12.42
C THR A 29 23.88 26.57 -13.14
N PRO A 30 24.66 25.61 -12.60
CA PRO A 30 24.78 24.31 -13.22
C PRO A 30 23.37 23.78 -13.45
N PRO A 31 23.02 23.28 -14.65
CA PRO A 31 21.74 22.64 -14.84
C PRO A 31 21.59 21.62 -13.72
N ALA A 32 20.53 21.75 -12.92
CA ALA A 32 20.23 20.81 -11.87
C ALA A 32 20.37 19.42 -12.49
N ALA A 33 21.28 18.60 -11.95
CA ALA A 33 21.47 17.26 -12.43
C ALA A 33 20.09 16.62 -12.44
N GLN A 34 19.56 16.37 -13.63
CA GLN A 34 18.30 15.66 -13.77
C GLN A 34 18.56 14.30 -13.14
N GLN A 35 18.04 14.11 -11.94
CA GLN A 35 18.03 12.83 -11.27
C GLN A 35 17.46 11.85 -12.31
N PRO A 36 18.18 10.76 -12.66
CA PRO A 36 17.68 9.80 -13.63
C PRO A 36 16.27 9.42 -13.19
N THR A 37 15.26 9.78 -13.97
CA THR A 37 13.91 9.32 -13.75
C THR A 37 13.97 7.82 -13.98
N GLN A 38 14.14 7.07 -12.89
CA GLN A 38 14.08 5.63 -12.91
C GLN A 38 12.76 5.25 -13.57
N PRO A 39 12.77 4.49 -14.68
CA PRO A 39 11.53 4.05 -15.29
C PRO A 39 10.70 3.35 -14.21
N PRO A 40 9.38 3.60 -14.12
CA PRO A 40 8.55 2.96 -13.12
C PRO A 40 8.75 1.44 -13.23
N SER A 41 9.10 0.82 -12.10
CA SER A 41 9.23 -0.64 -11.98
C SER A 41 7.98 -1.29 -12.55
N VAL A 42 8.14 -2.12 -13.57
CA VAL A 42 7.00 -2.67 -14.30
C VAL A 42 6.44 -3.84 -13.48
N PRO A 43 5.22 -3.74 -12.91
CA PRO A 43 4.65 -4.83 -12.15
C PRO A 43 4.49 -6.08 -13.03
N HIS A 44 4.90 -7.24 -12.55
CA HIS A 44 4.81 -8.49 -13.30
C HIS A 44 3.60 -9.31 -12.85
N VAL A 45 2.59 -9.45 -13.72
CA VAL A 45 1.43 -10.33 -13.48
C VAL A 45 1.87 -11.78 -13.67
N ILE A 46 1.79 -12.58 -12.61
CA ILE A 46 2.29 -13.97 -12.62
C ILE A 46 1.13 -14.97 -12.75
N GLY A 47 -0.06 -14.61 -12.25
CA GLY A 47 -1.24 -15.46 -12.38
C GLY A 47 -2.49 -14.88 -11.73
N THR A 48 -3.51 -15.73 -11.61
CA THR A 48 -4.82 -15.40 -11.04
C THR A 48 -5.14 -16.29 -9.86
N VAL A 49 -5.88 -15.78 -8.86
CA VAL A 49 -6.35 -16.61 -7.76
C VAL A 49 -7.76 -16.23 -7.37
N GLU A 50 -8.58 -17.25 -7.08
CA GLU A 50 -9.90 -17.08 -6.48
C GLU A 50 -9.81 -17.46 -5.00
N LEU A 51 -10.07 -16.51 -4.12
CA LEU A 51 -9.98 -16.72 -2.67
C LEU A 51 -11.39 -16.76 -2.07
N PRO A 52 -11.87 -17.93 -1.63
CA PRO A 52 -13.11 -18.01 -0.87
C PRO A 52 -12.88 -17.51 0.55
N ILE A 53 -13.77 -16.63 0.99
CA ILE A 53 -13.86 -16.11 2.35
C ILE A 53 -15.11 -16.71 2.98
N SER A 54 -14.91 -17.41 4.09
CA SER A 54 -15.99 -18.06 4.83
C SER A 54 -15.78 -17.88 6.33
N THR A 55 -16.81 -17.42 7.04
CA THR A 55 -16.79 -17.34 8.51
C THR A 55 -17.29 -18.63 9.17
N VAL A 56 -17.75 -19.59 8.37
CA VAL A 56 -18.17 -20.90 8.86
C VAL A 56 -16.93 -21.77 9.08
N PRO A 57 -16.71 -22.27 10.31
CA PRO A 57 -15.65 -23.25 10.55
C PRO A 57 -15.87 -24.47 9.66
N ARG A 58 -14.85 -24.86 8.91
CA ARG A 58 -14.89 -26.10 8.15
C ARG A 58 -14.58 -27.27 9.09
N LEU A 59 -15.27 -28.39 8.90
CA LEU A 59 -14.98 -29.63 9.61
C LEU A 59 -13.52 -30.03 9.34
N SER A 60 -12.80 -30.35 10.42
CA SER A 60 -11.34 -30.45 10.53
C SER A 60 -10.66 -31.33 9.46
N GLY A 61 -9.55 -30.83 8.89
CA GLY A 61 -8.53 -31.65 8.21
C GLY A 61 -8.10 -31.19 6.83
N GLN A 62 -8.91 -30.39 6.11
CA GLN A 62 -8.55 -29.90 4.79
C GLN A 62 -8.44 -28.38 4.79
N ALA A 63 -7.20 -27.88 4.86
CA ALA A 63 -6.92 -26.50 4.53
C ALA A 63 -7.24 -26.31 3.04
N LEU A 64 -8.10 -25.35 2.73
CA LEU A 64 -8.39 -24.99 1.34
C LEU A 64 -7.11 -24.49 0.69
N THR A 65 -6.60 -25.27 -0.25
CA THR A 65 -5.33 -25.02 -0.91
C THR A 65 -5.62 -24.72 -2.38
N PHE A 66 -5.27 -23.51 -2.79
CA PHE A 66 -5.39 -23.04 -4.17
C PHE A 66 -4.00 -22.94 -4.74
N ARG A 67 -3.70 -23.76 -5.75
CA ARG A 67 -2.43 -23.71 -6.45
C ARG A 67 -2.66 -23.03 -7.79
N GLU A 68 -1.98 -21.90 -7.99
CA GLU A 68 -1.89 -21.27 -9.30
C GLU A 68 -0.43 -21.19 -9.71
N GLY A 69 -0.06 -21.98 -10.71
CA GLY A 69 1.33 -22.10 -11.18
C GLY A 69 2.29 -22.37 -10.02
N ASP A 70 3.13 -21.38 -9.75
CA ASP A 70 4.19 -21.45 -8.76
C ASP A 70 3.78 -20.93 -7.37
N VAL A 71 2.55 -20.50 -7.15
CA VAL A 71 2.10 -20.00 -5.84
C VAL A 71 1.01 -20.90 -5.29
N THR A 72 1.05 -21.13 -3.99
CA THR A 72 -0.01 -21.86 -3.28
C THR A 72 -0.56 -21.00 -2.17
N PHE A 73 -1.89 -20.88 -2.12
CA PHE A 73 -2.62 -20.17 -1.08
C PHE A 73 -3.36 -21.18 -0.21
N THR A 74 -3.12 -21.13 1.09
CA THR A 74 -3.75 -22.05 2.05
C THR A 74 -4.51 -21.26 3.11
N SER A 75 -5.83 -21.45 3.20
CA SER A 75 -6.64 -20.81 4.24
C SER A 75 -6.21 -21.31 5.63
N LEU A 76 -5.80 -20.40 6.51
CA LEU A 76 -5.30 -20.76 7.85
C LEU A 76 -6.42 -21.05 8.85
N SER A 77 -7.56 -20.38 8.70
CA SER A 77 -8.73 -20.55 9.57
C SER A 77 -9.99 -20.09 8.85
N ALA A 78 -11.15 -20.28 9.48
CA ALA A 78 -12.32 -19.48 9.13
C ALA A 78 -12.01 -17.99 9.29
N ALA A 79 -12.68 -17.16 8.48
CA ALA A 79 -12.57 -15.73 8.57
C ALA A 79 -13.14 -15.24 9.91
N THR A 80 -12.44 -14.31 10.54
CA THR A 80 -12.87 -13.70 11.81
C THR A 80 -13.79 -12.53 11.52
N VAL A 81 -14.82 -12.37 12.37
CA VAL A 81 -15.79 -11.28 12.27
C VAL A 81 -15.66 -10.38 13.49
N GLN A 82 -15.64 -9.07 13.24
CA GLN A 82 -15.83 -8.05 14.27
C GLN A 82 -16.91 -7.07 13.80
N THR A 83 -17.64 -6.47 14.71
CA THR A 83 -18.76 -5.58 14.38
C THR A 83 -18.79 -4.38 15.29
N ASP A 84 -19.12 -3.22 14.75
CA ASP A 84 -19.59 -2.08 15.53
C ASP A 84 -21.11 -1.87 15.34
N ALA A 85 -21.60 -0.65 15.60
CA ALA A 85 -23.02 -0.32 15.43
C ALA A 85 -23.48 -0.35 13.96
N ALA A 86 -22.61 0.00 13.01
CA ALA A 86 -22.96 0.23 11.61
C ALA A 86 -22.33 -0.77 10.63
N TYR A 87 -21.18 -1.36 10.99
CA TYR A 87 -20.35 -2.13 10.09
C TYR A 87 -19.91 -3.48 10.66
N THR A 88 -19.71 -4.41 9.72
CA THR A 88 -19.00 -5.68 9.93
C THR A 88 -17.62 -5.59 9.29
N TYR A 89 -16.62 -6.08 9.99
CA TYR A 89 -15.23 -6.24 9.55
C TYR A 89 -14.90 -7.73 9.47
N ILE A 90 -14.61 -8.21 8.27
CA ILE A 90 -14.29 -9.60 8.00
C ILE A 90 -12.82 -9.69 7.64
N ARG A 91 -12.08 -10.57 8.31
CA ARG A 91 -10.67 -10.85 8.02
C ARG A 91 -10.49 -12.32 7.69
N ALA A 92 -10.03 -12.60 6.48
CA ALA A 92 -9.54 -13.92 6.06
C ALA A 92 -8.01 -13.93 6.06
N ARG A 93 -7.43 -15.05 6.51
CA ARG A 93 -5.97 -15.23 6.60
C ARG A 93 -5.54 -16.39 5.73
N PHE A 94 -4.59 -16.14 4.85
CA PHE A 94 -4.03 -17.15 3.97
C PHE A 94 -2.51 -17.23 4.20
N GLU A 95 -2.00 -18.45 4.30
CA GLU A 95 -0.60 -18.72 4.04
C GLU A 95 -0.37 -18.68 2.55
N VAL A 96 0.75 -18.08 2.15
CA VAL A 96 1.21 -18.04 0.78
C VAL A 96 2.54 -18.77 0.71
N LYS A 97 2.62 -19.80 -0.12
CA LYS A 97 3.84 -20.57 -0.35
C LYS A 97 4.33 -20.33 -1.77
N ASN A 98 5.58 -19.89 -1.88
CA ASN A 98 6.27 -19.75 -3.15
C ASN A 98 6.89 -21.10 -3.53
N ASN A 99 6.44 -21.69 -4.63
CA ASN A 99 6.99 -22.92 -5.20
C ASN A 99 7.87 -22.65 -6.43
N SER A 100 8.06 -21.39 -6.83
CA SER A 100 8.94 -21.04 -7.95
C SER A 100 10.42 -21.17 -7.57
N ALA A 101 11.27 -21.12 -8.59
CA ALA A 101 12.72 -21.06 -8.41
C ALA A 101 13.23 -19.67 -7.98
N THR A 102 12.40 -18.64 -8.04
CA THR A 102 12.75 -17.24 -7.77
C THR A 102 12.06 -16.72 -6.53
N ALA A 103 12.71 -15.84 -5.75
CA ALA A 103 12.01 -15.17 -4.66
C ALA A 103 11.01 -14.15 -5.24
N PHE A 104 9.90 -13.92 -4.54
CA PHE A 104 9.05 -12.76 -4.80
C PHE A 104 9.48 -11.62 -3.89
N ASN A 105 9.65 -10.43 -4.44
CA ASN A 105 10.08 -9.27 -3.68
C ASN A 105 8.92 -8.62 -2.93
N ASN A 106 7.76 -8.50 -3.59
CA ASN A 106 6.57 -7.87 -3.03
C ASN A 106 5.30 -8.47 -3.65
N LEU A 107 5.05 -9.75 -3.32
CA LEU A 107 3.90 -10.48 -3.84
C LEU A 107 2.59 -9.82 -3.41
N THR A 108 1.87 -9.31 -4.40
CA THR A 108 0.71 -8.44 -4.23
C THR A 108 -0.50 -9.00 -4.95
N LEU A 109 -1.60 -9.17 -4.23
CA LEU A 109 -2.89 -9.63 -4.74
C LEU A 109 -3.71 -8.40 -5.14
N VAL A 110 -3.63 -8.00 -6.41
CA VAL A 110 -4.43 -6.91 -6.99
C VAL A 110 -5.83 -7.42 -7.27
N ALA A 111 -6.84 -6.73 -6.75
CA ALA A 111 -8.24 -7.12 -6.95
C ALA A 111 -8.65 -6.99 -8.42
N VAL A 112 -9.44 -7.93 -8.93
CA VAL A 112 -9.84 -7.94 -10.36
C VAL A 112 -11.35 -8.10 -10.48
N ALA A 113 -11.97 -7.16 -11.20
CA ALA A 113 -13.33 -7.29 -11.70
C ALA A 113 -13.31 -8.08 -13.01
N ARG A 114 -13.56 -9.39 -12.92
CA ARG A 114 -13.73 -10.23 -14.10
C ARG A 114 -15.11 -10.05 -14.72
N ASN A 115 -15.23 -10.31 -16.02
CA ASN A 115 -16.53 -10.39 -16.66
C ASN A 115 -17.43 -11.39 -15.93
N GLY A 116 -18.63 -10.94 -15.53
CA GLY A 116 -19.56 -11.73 -14.72
C GLY A 116 -19.38 -11.62 -13.20
N ASN A 117 -18.36 -10.91 -12.71
CA ASN A 117 -18.29 -10.56 -11.28
C ASN A 117 -19.46 -9.64 -10.88
N VAL A 118 -19.85 -9.72 -9.60
CA VAL A 118 -20.96 -8.98 -9.03
C VAL A 118 -20.66 -7.49 -8.99
N GLY A 119 -21.49 -6.69 -9.66
CA GLY A 119 -21.45 -5.23 -9.58
C GLY A 119 -20.11 -4.61 -9.99
N GLY A 120 -19.36 -5.23 -10.89
CA GLY A 120 -18.04 -4.74 -11.31
C GLY A 120 -16.99 -4.77 -10.20
N THR A 121 -17.21 -5.55 -9.14
CA THR A 121 -16.28 -5.70 -8.02
C THR A 121 -15.37 -6.91 -8.19
N ALA A 122 -14.48 -7.15 -7.24
CA ALA A 122 -13.71 -8.39 -7.19
C ALA A 122 -14.52 -9.62 -6.74
N VAL A 123 -15.77 -9.45 -6.31
CA VAL A 123 -16.61 -10.56 -5.84
C VAL A 123 -17.14 -11.34 -7.03
N LYS A 124 -16.67 -12.59 -7.16
CA LYS A 124 -17.13 -13.54 -8.17
C LYS A 124 -18.51 -14.08 -7.85
N SER A 125 -18.71 -14.50 -6.60
CA SER A 125 -19.95 -15.11 -6.14
C SER A 125 -20.17 -14.88 -4.66
N VAL A 126 -21.45 -14.88 -4.27
CA VAL A 126 -21.92 -14.76 -2.90
C VAL A 126 -22.91 -15.88 -2.65
N SER A 127 -22.74 -16.60 -1.55
CA SER A 127 -23.78 -17.51 -1.03
C SER A 127 -24.41 -17.00 0.26
N ASP A 128 -23.67 -16.24 1.07
CA ASP A 128 -24.20 -15.54 2.24
C ASP A 128 -23.41 -14.25 2.47
N LEU A 129 -24.12 -13.17 2.84
CA LEU A 129 -23.54 -11.87 3.13
C LEU A 129 -24.06 -11.28 4.44
N GLY A 130 -24.03 -12.08 5.50
CA GLY A 130 -24.54 -11.68 6.81
C GLY A 130 -26.06 -11.78 6.89
N GLY A 131 -26.65 -12.78 6.25
CA GLY A 131 -28.10 -13.01 6.23
C GLY A 131 -28.86 -12.14 5.23
N ALA A 132 -28.15 -11.46 4.32
CA ALA A 132 -28.75 -10.66 3.26
C ALA A 132 -29.50 -11.54 2.25
N GLY A 133 -30.71 -11.12 1.86
CA GLY A 133 -31.47 -11.76 0.80
C GLY A 133 -30.76 -11.65 -0.55
N VAL A 134 -30.97 -12.64 -1.43
CA VAL A 134 -30.28 -12.74 -2.74
C VAL A 134 -30.44 -11.47 -3.59
N ALA A 135 -31.61 -10.81 -3.53
CA ALA A 135 -31.87 -9.57 -4.27
C ALA A 135 -30.97 -8.40 -3.82
N ASP A 136 -30.54 -8.37 -2.56
CA ASP A 136 -29.77 -7.26 -1.98
C ASP A 136 -28.25 -7.50 -2.03
N GLN A 137 -27.81 -8.71 -2.37
CA GLN A 137 -26.38 -9.08 -2.36
C GLN A 137 -25.55 -8.19 -3.29
N THR A 138 -26.05 -7.86 -4.49
CA THR A 138 -25.35 -6.95 -5.42
C THR A 138 -25.17 -5.56 -4.82
N GLY A 139 -26.20 -5.02 -4.16
CA GLY A 139 -26.13 -3.69 -3.53
C GLY A 139 -25.23 -3.65 -2.29
N LEU A 140 -25.07 -4.77 -1.58
CA LEU A 140 -24.15 -4.87 -0.45
C LEU A 140 -22.71 -5.11 -0.88
N VAL A 141 -22.50 -5.89 -1.93
CA VAL A 141 -21.16 -6.14 -2.50
C VAL A 141 -20.52 -4.84 -2.97
N THR A 142 -21.27 -3.93 -3.59
CA THR A 142 -20.74 -2.62 -4.01
C THR A 142 -20.43 -1.69 -2.84
N GLN A 143 -20.90 -2.01 -1.62
CA GLN A 143 -20.58 -1.29 -0.38
C GLN A 143 -19.39 -1.91 0.37
N MET A 144 -18.84 -3.03 -0.12
CA MET A 144 -17.63 -3.62 0.45
C MET A 144 -16.45 -2.66 0.29
N THR A 145 -15.86 -2.25 1.41
CA THR A 145 -14.65 -1.43 1.45
C THR A 145 -13.46 -2.29 1.88
N PRO A 146 -12.42 -2.44 1.06
CA PRO A 146 -11.17 -3.06 1.48
C PRO A 146 -10.42 -2.15 2.47
N LEU A 147 -9.75 -2.72 3.46
CA LEU A 147 -8.99 -1.98 4.46
C LEU A 147 -7.90 -2.85 5.11
N HIS A 148 -7.11 -2.25 6.01
CA HIS A 148 -6.20 -2.99 6.88
C HIS A 148 -6.96 -3.81 7.93
N SER A 149 -6.30 -4.83 8.51
CA SER A 149 -6.89 -5.53 9.65
C SER A 149 -7.06 -4.59 10.85
N VAL A 150 -8.26 -4.63 11.44
CA VAL A 150 -8.60 -3.83 12.62
C VAL A 150 -9.10 -4.70 13.76
N THR A 151 -8.99 -4.18 14.99
CA THR A 151 -9.83 -4.61 16.10
C THR A 151 -10.84 -3.54 16.48
N VAL A 152 -12.05 -3.95 16.85
CA VAL A 152 -13.15 -3.12 17.32
C VAL A 152 -13.18 -3.19 18.84
N GLY A 153 -12.75 -2.11 19.48
CA GLY A 153 -12.79 -1.97 20.93
C GLY A 153 -14.17 -1.60 21.45
N THR A 154 -14.28 -1.46 22.77
CA THR A 154 -15.49 -0.95 23.42
C THR A 154 -15.84 0.44 22.87
N GLY A 155 -17.12 0.63 22.51
CA GLY A 155 -17.60 1.87 21.90
C GLY A 155 -17.36 2.00 20.39
N GLY A 156 -16.88 0.94 19.72
CA GLY A 156 -16.66 0.97 18.26
C GLY A 156 -15.32 1.56 17.83
N ASN A 157 -14.42 1.83 18.78
CA ASN A 157 -13.10 2.37 18.46
C ASN A 157 -12.26 1.35 17.68
N LEU A 158 -11.79 1.75 16.50
CA LEU A 158 -10.97 0.89 15.65
C LEU A 158 -9.49 1.05 15.99
N THR A 159 -8.75 -0.05 16.03
CA THR A 159 -7.28 -0.05 16.14
C THR A 159 -6.68 -0.96 15.09
N LEU A 160 -5.56 -0.56 14.48
CA LEU A 160 -4.85 -1.43 13.53
C LEU A 160 -4.29 -2.67 14.25
N VAL A 161 -4.37 -3.81 13.59
CA VAL A 161 -3.69 -5.03 14.06
C VAL A 161 -2.26 -5.00 13.54
N SER A 162 -1.31 -4.84 14.46
CA SER A 162 0.12 -4.87 14.16
C SER A 162 0.51 -6.13 13.37
N GLY A 163 1.16 -5.95 12.22
CA GLY A 163 1.53 -7.04 11.33
C GLY A 163 0.34 -7.63 10.56
N ALA A 164 -0.75 -6.92 10.38
CA ALA A 164 -1.84 -7.33 9.50
C ALA A 164 -2.36 -6.15 8.67
N GLU A 165 -1.51 -5.15 8.46
CA GLU A 165 -1.73 -3.97 7.63
C GLU A 165 -1.33 -4.25 6.16
N ASP A 166 -1.99 -5.27 5.59
CA ASP A 166 -1.65 -5.80 4.25
C ASP A 166 -2.40 -5.08 3.12
N PHE A 167 -3.35 -4.19 3.42
CA PHE A 167 -4.07 -3.46 2.39
C PHE A 167 -3.15 -2.52 1.62
N GLN A 168 -3.32 -2.52 0.30
CA GLN A 168 -2.57 -1.67 -0.59
C GLN A 168 -3.50 -1.03 -1.63
N ALA A 169 -3.46 0.28 -1.72
CA ALA A 169 -4.05 1.05 -2.80
C ALA A 169 -3.09 1.11 -3.99
N PHE A 170 -3.64 1.40 -5.18
CA PHE A 170 -2.87 1.66 -6.38
C PHE A 170 -3.35 2.94 -7.04
N THR A 171 -2.44 3.63 -7.71
CA THR A 171 -2.83 4.74 -8.59
C THR A 171 -3.49 4.20 -9.86
N PRO A 172 -4.35 4.99 -10.53
CA PRO A 172 -4.95 4.58 -11.80
C PRO A 172 -3.90 4.20 -12.86
N ALA A 173 -2.78 4.93 -12.93
CA ALA A 173 -1.71 4.66 -13.89
C ALA A 173 -1.05 3.29 -13.68
N GLU A 174 -0.89 2.85 -12.43
CA GLU A 174 -0.33 1.53 -12.12
C GLU A 174 -1.28 0.42 -12.51
N VAL A 175 -2.57 0.60 -12.21
CA VAL A 175 -3.63 -0.33 -12.59
C VAL A 175 -3.72 -0.46 -14.12
N ASP A 176 -3.63 0.65 -14.84
CA ASP A 176 -3.64 0.61 -16.31
C ASP A 176 -2.36 -0.02 -16.88
N ALA A 177 -1.20 0.19 -16.25
CA ALA A 177 0.05 -0.46 -16.65
C ALA A 177 0.01 -2.00 -16.47
N LEU A 178 -0.82 -2.52 -15.55
CA LEU A 178 -1.04 -3.97 -15.44
C LEU A 178 -1.67 -4.55 -16.71
N LYS A 179 -2.61 -3.83 -17.34
CA LYS A 179 -3.31 -4.30 -18.54
C LYS A 179 -2.37 -4.50 -19.73
N SER A 180 -1.27 -3.75 -19.78
CA SER A 180 -0.24 -3.88 -20.81
C SER A 180 0.77 -5.02 -20.57
N GLN A 181 0.71 -5.70 -19.42
CA GLN A 181 1.60 -6.82 -19.14
C GLN A 181 1.24 -8.04 -19.98
N ALA A 182 2.25 -8.75 -20.49
CA ALA A 182 2.03 -10.01 -21.20
C ALA A 182 1.25 -11.02 -20.32
N GLY A 183 1.59 -11.11 -19.03
CA GLY A 183 0.88 -11.95 -18.06
C GLY A 183 -0.58 -11.57 -17.86
N TRP A 184 -0.96 -10.29 -18.02
CA TRP A 184 -2.36 -9.89 -17.97
C TRP A 184 -3.14 -10.47 -19.15
N SER A 185 -2.66 -10.22 -20.37
CA SER A 185 -3.31 -10.71 -21.59
C SER A 185 -3.40 -12.23 -21.69
N ALA A 186 -2.51 -12.95 -21.01
CA ALA A 186 -2.53 -14.41 -20.93
C ALA A 186 -3.61 -14.94 -19.97
N GLN A 187 -4.01 -14.17 -18.96
CA GLN A 187 -4.86 -14.61 -17.85
C GLN A 187 -6.24 -13.95 -17.80
N TYR A 188 -6.40 -12.84 -18.51
CA TYR A 188 -7.58 -11.97 -18.42
C TYR A 188 -8.07 -11.54 -19.80
N GLY A 189 -9.39 -11.46 -19.96
CA GLY A 189 -10.03 -10.99 -21.17
C GLY A 189 -10.06 -9.47 -21.27
N ALA A 190 -10.42 -8.95 -22.45
CA ALA A 190 -10.50 -7.50 -22.70
C ALA A 190 -11.53 -6.74 -21.84
N GLN A 191 -12.49 -7.46 -21.24
CA GLN A 191 -13.51 -6.91 -20.36
C GLN A 191 -13.14 -6.99 -18.87
N ASP A 192 -12.05 -7.69 -18.53
CA ASP A 192 -11.59 -7.80 -17.16
C ASP A 192 -10.81 -6.54 -16.78
N LEU A 193 -11.01 -6.06 -15.56
CA LEU A 193 -10.40 -4.82 -15.07
C LEU A 193 -9.66 -5.05 -13.75
N PRO A 194 -8.37 -4.69 -13.65
CA PRO A 194 -7.72 -4.60 -12.36
C PRO A 194 -8.33 -3.41 -11.61
N LEU A 195 -8.51 -3.56 -10.30
CA LEU A 195 -9.05 -2.54 -9.41
C LEU A 195 -7.91 -1.83 -8.68
N ASN A 196 -8.17 -0.62 -8.19
CA ASN A 196 -7.21 0.24 -7.52
C ASN A 196 -6.88 -0.15 -6.07
N TYR A 197 -7.06 -1.43 -5.73
CA TYR A 197 -6.70 -1.96 -4.42
C TYR A 197 -6.27 -3.42 -4.48
N GLY A 198 -5.66 -3.88 -3.39
CA GLY A 198 -5.21 -5.24 -3.22
C GLY A 198 -4.69 -5.51 -1.81
N PHE A 199 -4.05 -6.67 -1.67
CA PHE A 199 -3.45 -7.10 -0.41
C PHE A 199 -2.06 -7.68 -0.65
N VAL A 200 -1.11 -7.34 0.19
CA VAL A 200 0.29 -7.74 0.01
C VAL A 200 0.68 -8.80 1.01
N ALA A 201 1.29 -9.87 0.51
CA ALA A 201 1.82 -10.92 1.36
C ALA A 201 3.09 -10.46 2.09
N ARG A 202 3.38 -11.05 3.24
CA ARG A 202 4.59 -10.76 4.02
C ARG A 202 5.16 -12.03 4.64
N SER A 203 6.48 -12.09 4.75
CA SER A 203 7.20 -13.11 5.52
C SER A 203 7.88 -12.44 6.72
N GLY A 204 7.31 -12.62 7.92
CA GLY A 204 7.76 -11.89 9.10
C GLY A 204 7.71 -10.37 8.89
N SER A 205 8.81 -9.68 9.13
CA SER A 205 8.96 -8.23 8.91
C SER A 205 9.47 -7.88 7.50
N SER A 206 9.29 -8.75 6.51
CA SER A 206 9.70 -8.51 5.11
C SER A 206 8.55 -8.76 4.15
N ARG A 207 8.59 -8.09 2.99
CA ARG A 207 7.71 -8.38 1.84
C ARG A 207 8.25 -9.49 0.95
N THR A 208 9.53 -9.84 1.11
CA THR A 208 10.17 -10.89 0.32
C THR A 208 9.71 -12.27 0.78
N ILE A 209 9.23 -13.08 -0.17
CA ILE A 209 8.94 -14.50 0.04
C ILE A 209 10.01 -15.30 -0.68
N ALA A 210 10.84 -16.01 0.08
CA ALA A 210 11.95 -16.80 -0.45
C ALA A 210 11.48 -17.80 -1.51
N ALA A 211 12.36 -18.13 -2.44
CA ALA A 211 12.13 -19.17 -3.44
C ALA A 211 11.92 -20.55 -2.79
N GLN A 212 11.44 -21.52 -3.57
CA GLN A 212 11.47 -22.95 -3.26
C GLN A 212 10.97 -23.31 -1.85
N GLY A 213 9.71 -23.01 -1.59
CA GLY A 213 9.00 -23.36 -0.37
C GLY A 213 8.97 -22.26 0.69
N GLY A 214 9.52 -21.08 0.41
CA GLY A 214 9.36 -19.91 1.26
C GLY A 214 7.88 -19.60 1.50
N THR A 215 7.55 -19.24 2.74
CA THR A 215 6.19 -18.95 3.15
C THR A 215 6.03 -17.51 3.62
N GLY A 216 4.83 -17.00 3.44
CA GLY A 216 4.36 -15.73 3.95
C GLY A 216 2.88 -15.82 4.32
N THR A 217 2.33 -14.71 4.76
CA THR A 217 0.91 -14.58 5.07
C THR A 217 0.33 -13.33 4.43
N VAL A 218 -0.92 -13.41 4.00
CA VAL A 218 -1.71 -12.26 3.56
C VAL A 218 -3.03 -12.23 4.31
N ASN A 219 -3.43 -11.03 4.75
CA ASN A 219 -4.71 -10.76 5.37
C ASN A 219 -5.61 -10.04 4.37
N VAL A 220 -6.69 -10.69 3.94
CA VAL A 220 -7.72 -10.08 3.10
C VAL A 220 -8.82 -9.57 4.03
N VAL A 221 -9.03 -8.26 4.05
CA VAL A 221 -9.94 -7.61 5.00
C VAL A 221 -10.93 -6.70 4.29
N ILE A 222 -12.20 -6.89 4.62
CA ILE A 222 -13.34 -6.16 4.03
C ILE A 222 -14.22 -5.61 5.15
N ARG A 223 -14.65 -4.36 5.01
CA ARG A 223 -15.72 -3.71 5.77
C ARG A 223 -16.97 -3.66 4.92
N LEU A 224 -18.13 -3.90 5.51
CA LEU A 224 -19.42 -3.79 4.84
C LEU A 224 -20.50 -3.40 5.86
N PRO A 225 -21.66 -2.89 5.43
CA PRO A 225 -22.77 -2.63 6.33
C PRO A 225 -23.10 -3.86 7.18
N ARG A 226 -23.47 -3.63 8.44
CA ARG A 226 -23.76 -4.71 9.37
C ARG A 226 -24.97 -5.51 8.91
N GLY A 227 -24.75 -6.82 8.70
CA GLY A 227 -25.81 -7.78 8.43
C GLY A 227 -26.57 -8.22 9.69
N THR A 228 -27.61 -9.02 9.50
CA THR A 228 -28.40 -9.64 10.57
C THR A 228 -27.76 -10.93 11.11
N SER A 229 -26.75 -11.46 10.40
CA SER A 229 -25.99 -12.66 10.75
C SER A 229 -24.48 -12.40 10.73
N THR A 230 -23.73 -13.29 11.39
CA THR A 230 -22.26 -13.34 11.33
C THR A 230 -21.73 -14.35 10.30
N VAL A 231 -22.61 -14.98 9.54
CA VAL A 231 -22.26 -15.91 8.46
C VAL A 231 -21.99 -15.12 7.18
N TYR A 232 -20.80 -15.29 6.61
CA TYR A 232 -20.41 -14.69 5.35
C TYR A 232 -19.69 -15.72 4.52
N ASN A 233 -20.06 -15.84 3.25
CA ASN A 233 -19.52 -16.79 2.29
C ASN A 233 -19.51 -16.15 0.90
N PHE A 234 -18.33 -15.80 0.42
CA PHE A 234 -18.14 -15.19 -0.90
C PHE A 234 -16.76 -15.51 -1.46
N VAL A 235 -16.58 -15.31 -2.76
CA VAL A 235 -15.31 -15.58 -3.46
C VAL A 235 -14.80 -14.28 -4.10
N LEU A 236 -13.53 -13.96 -3.86
CA LEU A 236 -12.86 -12.80 -4.46
C LEU A 236 -11.87 -13.23 -5.54
N ASN A 237 -11.78 -12.46 -6.62
CA ASN A 237 -10.83 -12.63 -7.70
C ASN A 237 -9.65 -11.65 -7.56
N PHE A 238 -8.43 -12.18 -7.67
CA PHE A 238 -7.21 -11.41 -7.65
C PHE A 238 -6.27 -11.80 -8.79
N ALA A 239 -5.51 -10.85 -9.30
CA ALA A 239 -4.24 -11.08 -9.95
C ALA A 239 -3.15 -11.07 -8.89
N PHE A 240 -2.22 -12.02 -8.90
CA PHE A 240 -1.02 -11.89 -8.08
C PHE A 240 0.15 -11.41 -8.93
N VAL A 241 0.78 -10.36 -8.41
CA VAL A 241 1.75 -9.52 -9.08
C VAL A 241 2.99 -9.47 -8.20
N ASP A 242 4.16 -9.68 -8.77
CA ASP A 242 5.40 -9.32 -8.08
C ASP A 242 5.78 -7.89 -8.46
N GLN A 243 6.04 -7.07 -7.44
CA GLN A 243 6.34 -5.65 -7.59
C GLN A 243 7.76 -5.39 -7.09
N ASP A 244 8.51 -4.56 -7.81
CA ASP A 244 9.86 -4.22 -7.36
C ASP A 244 9.85 -3.15 -6.26
N THR A 245 8.82 -2.31 -6.24
CA THR A 245 8.68 -1.24 -5.25
C THR A 245 7.85 -1.73 -4.06
N THR A 246 8.49 -1.79 -2.89
CA THR A 246 7.76 -2.00 -1.63
C THR A 246 7.07 -0.72 -1.22
N ARG A 247 5.79 -0.83 -0.89
CA ARG A 247 4.99 0.30 -0.45
C ARG A 247 4.06 -0.08 0.69
N VAL A 248 3.55 0.94 1.36
CA VAL A 248 2.48 0.81 2.36
C VAL A 248 1.41 1.83 2.07
N THR A 249 0.15 1.44 2.29
CA THR A 249 -0.96 2.38 2.24
C THR A 249 -1.29 2.87 3.64
N ARG A 250 -1.37 4.19 3.83
CA ARG A 250 -1.79 4.82 5.07
C ARG A 250 -3.23 4.45 5.37
N SER A 251 -3.50 4.00 6.58
CA SER A 251 -4.85 3.65 7.00
C SER A 251 -5.75 4.88 7.11
N VAL A 252 -6.97 4.74 6.60
CA VAL A 252 -8.08 5.69 6.82
C VAL A 252 -8.98 5.22 7.96
N PHE A 253 -9.07 3.90 8.18
CA PHE A 253 -9.93 3.29 9.20
C PHE A 253 -9.16 2.19 9.96
N PRO A 254 -8.66 2.46 11.17
CA PRO A 254 -8.62 3.78 11.82
C PRO A 254 -7.65 4.75 11.12
N PRO A 255 -7.78 6.06 11.34
CA PRO A 255 -6.82 7.03 10.82
C PRO A 255 -5.40 6.76 11.31
N GLU A 256 -4.45 6.69 10.38
CA GLU A 256 -3.02 6.55 10.65
C GLU A 256 -2.30 7.83 10.24
N THR A 257 -1.33 8.29 11.03
CA THR A 257 -0.50 9.45 10.65
C THR A 257 0.50 9.06 9.58
N GLN A 258 0.97 10.03 8.79
CA GLN A 258 2.02 9.78 7.80
C GLN A 258 3.31 9.24 8.44
N GLN A 259 3.66 9.71 9.64
CA GLN A 259 4.82 9.24 10.38
C GLN A 259 4.69 7.76 10.78
N ALA A 260 3.51 7.34 11.24
CA ALA A 260 3.26 5.93 11.59
C ALA A 260 3.34 5.02 10.35
N ALA A 261 2.75 5.44 9.23
CA ALA A 261 2.86 4.69 7.97
C ALA A 261 4.32 4.61 7.48
N SER A 262 5.09 5.70 7.59
CA SER A 262 6.51 5.71 7.23
C SER A 262 7.34 4.80 8.13
N ALA A 263 7.08 4.78 9.44
CA ALA A 263 7.72 3.87 10.37
C ALA A 263 7.41 2.40 10.04
N ARG A 264 6.17 2.10 9.62
CA ARG A 264 5.78 0.76 9.17
C ARG A 264 6.49 0.35 7.88
N LEU A 265 6.69 1.27 6.94
CA LEU A 265 7.52 1.02 5.76
C LEU A 265 8.98 0.74 6.14
N SER A 266 9.57 1.53 7.04
CA SER A 266 10.94 1.29 7.52
C SER A 266 11.07 -0.04 8.26
N ALA A 267 10.04 -0.45 9.01
CA ALA A 267 10.00 -1.74 9.70
C ALA A 267 9.98 -2.95 8.74
N LEU A 268 9.64 -2.73 7.46
CA LEU A 268 9.77 -3.74 6.40
C LEU A 268 11.21 -3.90 5.87
N GLY A 269 12.17 -3.17 6.43
CA GLY A 269 13.56 -3.16 5.99
C GLY A 269 13.82 -2.26 4.78
N VAL A 270 12.87 -1.40 4.41
CA VAL A 270 12.96 -0.49 3.26
C VAL A 270 13.37 0.89 3.77
N SER A 271 14.68 1.16 3.76
CA SER A 271 15.25 2.42 4.23
C SER A 271 15.28 3.53 3.16
N THR A 272 15.24 3.16 1.87
CA THR A 272 15.21 4.08 0.72
C THR A 272 14.41 3.46 -0.44
N GLY A 273 13.71 4.29 -1.23
CA GLY A 273 13.02 3.84 -2.45
C GLY A 273 11.66 3.17 -2.23
N GLY A 274 11.18 3.10 -0.99
CA GLY A 274 9.81 2.69 -0.69
C GLY A 274 8.83 3.85 -0.76
N GLU A 275 7.54 3.53 -0.84
CA GLU A 275 6.47 4.53 -0.98
C GLU A 275 5.42 4.44 0.13
N VAL A 276 4.96 5.60 0.60
CA VAL A 276 3.75 5.71 1.42
C VAL A 276 2.64 6.27 0.55
N LEU A 277 1.63 5.43 0.28
CA LEU A 277 0.42 5.84 -0.42
C LEU A 277 -0.61 6.36 0.58
N THR A 278 -1.20 7.49 0.28
CA THR A 278 -2.32 8.05 1.06
C THR A 278 -3.59 7.92 0.26
N VAL A 279 -4.62 7.31 0.86
CA VAL A 279 -5.99 7.34 0.34
C VAL A 279 -6.63 8.68 0.73
N GLY A 280 -7.14 9.43 -0.25
CA GLY A 280 -7.85 10.68 -0.02
C GLY A 280 -9.14 10.52 0.79
N GLU A 281 -9.70 11.64 1.25
CA GLU A 281 -10.96 11.64 2.00
C GLU A 281 -12.13 11.19 1.11
N ALA A 282 -13.02 10.38 1.70
CA ALA A 282 -14.22 9.86 1.06
C ALA A 282 -15.17 11.00 0.65
N VAL A 283 -15.80 10.91 -0.53
CA VAL A 283 -17.00 11.69 -0.82
C VAL A 283 -18.11 11.06 0.02
N THR A 284 -18.71 11.85 0.90
CA THR A 284 -19.64 11.41 1.94
C THR A 284 -21.01 10.92 1.40
N THR A 285 -21.18 10.80 0.08
CA THR A 285 -22.43 10.35 -0.54
C THR A 285 -22.14 9.59 -1.83
N PRO A 286 -22.31 8.25 -1.88
CA PRO A 286 -22.25 7.54 -3.15
C PRO A 286 -23.47 7.92 -4.00
N THR A 287 -23.24 8.61 -5.12
CA THR A 287 -24.31 8.93 -6.08
C THR A 287 -24.79 7.63 -6.73
N ALA A 288 -26.08 7.33 -6.62
CA ALA A 288 -26.68 6.15 -7.25
C ALA A 288 -26.43 6.14 -8.78
N GLY A 289 -25.97 5.00 -9.32
CA GLY A 289 -25.90 4.77 -10.77
C GLY A 289 -24.56 5.05 -11.47
N ARG A 290 -23.43 5.09 -10.76
CA ARG A 290 -22.09 5.18 -11.37
C ARG A 290 -21.39 3.82 -11.49
N SER A 291 -20.86 3.53 -12.68
CA SER A 291 -20.25 2.25 -13.10
C SER A 291 -18.72 2.27 -13.16
N ASP A 292 -18.10 3.31 -12.61
CA ASP A 292 -16.68 3.38 -12.31
C ASP A 292 -16.41 2.80 -10.92
N VAL A 293 -16.42 1.46 -10.84
CA VAL A 293 -16.16 0.68 -9.62
C VAL A 293 -14.65 0.60 -9.34
N ALA A 294 -14.00 1.76 -9.34
CA ALA A 294 -13.01 2.05 -8.32
C ALA A 294 -13.79 2.24 -7.01
N VAL A 295 -13.19 2.02 -5.85
CA VAL A 295 -13.73 2.71 -4.67
C VAL A 295 -13.70 4.19 -5.05
N SER A 296 -14.88 4.80 -5.24
CA SER A 296 -14.98 6.23 -5.50
C SER A 296 -14.11 6.90 -4.44
N ASP A 297 -13.29 7.86 -4.85
CA ASP A 297 -12.58 8.76 -3.92
C ASP A 297 -11.27 8.24 -3.30
N LEU A 298 -10.68 7.18 -3.84
CA LEU A 298 -9.26 6.88 -3.64
C LEU A 298 -8.39 7.88 -4.42
N ASN A 299 -8.37 9.15 -4.00
CA ASN A 299 -7.34 10.09 -4.42
C ASN A 299 -6.01 9.63 -3.81
N VAL A 300 -5.21 8.90 -4.58
CA VAL A 300 -3.95 8.37 -4.08
C VAL A 300 -2.82 9.35 -4.34
N THR A 301 -2.23 9.89 -3.27
CA THR A 301 -0.97 10.64 -3.36
C THR A 301 0.17 9.76 -2.83
N SER A 302 1.23 9.60 -3.63
CA SER A 302 2.47 8.92 -3.21
C SER A 302 3.43 9.94 -2.61
N THR A 303 4.03 9.60 -1.46
CA THR A 303 5.23 10.27 -0.96
C THR A 303 6.34 9.23 -0.88
N GLN A 304 7.44 9.47 -1.60
CA GLN A 304 8.62 8.62 -1.49
C GLN A 304 9.23 8.77 -0.10
N ALA A 305 9.63 7.64 0.50
CA ALA A 305 10.39 7.66 1.74
C ALA A 305 11.78 8.24 1.48
N THR A 306 12.04 9.43 2.02
CA THR A 306 13.38 9.98 2.17
C THR A 306 14.01 9.39 3.44
N SER A 307 15.30 9.08 3.41
CA SER A 307 16.02 8.54 4.57
C SER A 307 15.90 9.50 5.76
N VAL A 308 15.34 9.03 6.87
CA VAL A 308 15.15 9.81 8.11
C VAL A 308 16.48 10.15 8.81
N TRP A 309 17.62 9.66 8.32
CA TRP A 309 18.92 9.81 8.97
C TRP A 309 19.62 11.17 8.80
N ASP A 310 19.12 12.09 7.96
CA ASP A 310 19.79 13.38 7.72
C ASP A 310 19.12 14.59 8.37
N ALA A 311 18.04 14.41 9.13
CA ALA A 311 17.36 15.51 9.81
C ALA A 311 17.51 15.43 11.33
N GLY A 312 18.73 15.70 11.84
CA GLY A 312 18.88 16.25 13.19
C GLY A 312 19.89 15.58 14.12
N VAL A 313 21.20 15.70 13.83
CA VAL A 313 22.24 15.81 14.87
C VAL A 313 23.35 16.75 14.38
N TRP A 314 23.06 18.06 14.33
CA TRP A 314 24.08 19.10 14.44
C TRP A 314 23.44 20.30 15.11
N ASP A 315 23.32 20.27 16.44
CA ASP A 315 23.24 21.53 17.18
C ASP A 315 24.32 21.59 18.26
N THR A 316 25.29 22.43 17.90
CA THR A 316 26.30 23.17 18.64
C THR A 316 26.57 22.84 20.11
N ALA A 317 27.86 22.51 20.33
CA ALA A 317 28.55 22.73 21.59
C ALA A 317 28.32 24.17 22.10
N VAL A 318 27.78 24.28 23.31
CA VAL A 318 27.79 25.51 24.10
C VAL A 318 29.23 25.74 24.58
N TRP A 319 29.90 26.72 23.97
CA TRP A 319 30.96 27.47 24.64
C TRP A 319 30.30 28.57 25.48
N ARG A 320 30.31 28.37 26.81
CA ARG A 320 30.48 29.40 27.83
C ARG A 320 31.19 28.78 29.03
#